data_AF-A0A1C5EKP5-F1
#
_entry.id   AF-A0A1C5EKP5-F1
#
_cell.length_a   1.000
_cell.length_b   1.000
_cell.length_c   1.000
_cell.angle_alpha   90.00
_cell.angle_beta   90.00
_cell.angle_gamma   90.00
#
_symmetry.space_group_name_H-M   'P 1'
#
loop_
_entity.id
_entity.type
_entity.pdbx_description
1 polymer ?
#
loop_
_entity_poly.entity_id
_entity_poly.type
_entity_poly.pdbx_seq_one_letter_code
_entity_poly.pdbx_strand_id
1 'polypeptide(L)'
;MNEIRRGTLQEQTFYEQVGGEDTFRRLVHRFYEGVAEDPELRAMYPEEDLGPAEERLRLFLMQYWGGPSTYSERRGHPRLRMRHAPFAVDRAAHDAWLRHMRAAVDDLGLSEEHERTLWNYLTYAAASMVNTAD
;
A
#
# COMPACT_ATOMS: atom_id res chain seq x y z
N MET A 1 -35.45 -4.18 -35.69
CA MET A 1 -34.30 -5.12 -35.64
C MET A 1 -33.07 -4.29 -35.36
N ASN A 2 -32.37 -4.65 -34.28
CA ASN A 2 -31.07 -4.14 -33.80
C ASN A 2 -31.05 -2.76 -33.12
N GLU A 3 -31.45 -2.76 -31.84
CA GLU A 3 -30.89 -1.85 -30.85
C GLU A 3 -29.47 -2.31 -30.50
N ILE A 4 -28.48 -1.50 -30.89
CA ILE A 4 -27.10 -1.66 -30.43
C ILE A 4 -27.10 -1.26 -28.96
N ARG A 5 -27.13 -2.25 -28.07
CA ARG A 5 -26.90 -2.07 -26.65
C ARG A 5 -25.44 -1.65 -26.49
N ARG A 6 -25.16 -0.33 -26.48
CA ARG A 6 -23.89 0.23 -25.99
C ARG A 6 -23.80 -0.06 -24.50
N GLY A 7 -23.48 -1.30 -24.15
CA GLY A 7 -22.92 -1.61 -22.85
C GLY A 7 -21.53 -1.02 -22.84
N THR A 8 -21.37 0.15 -22.21
CA THR A 8 -20.06 0.60 -21.74
C THR A 8 -19.50 -0.50 -20.85
N LEU A 9 -18.56 -1.30 -21.36
CA LEU A 9 -17.70 -2.13 -20.53
C LEU A 9 -16.95 -1.14 -19.62
N GLN A 10 -17.39 -0.97 -18.37
CA GLN A 10 -16.57 -0.34 -17.37
C GLN A 10 -15.34 -1.23 -17.21
N GLU A 11 -14.17 -0.71 -17.57
CA GLU A 11 -12.91 -1.39 -17.27
C GLU A 11 -12.84 -1.62 -15.77
N GLN A 12 -12.62 -2.88 -15.37
CA GLN A 12 -12.45 -3.22 -13.96
C GLN A 12 -11.28 -2.42 -13.38
N THR A 13 -11.45 -1.91 -12.18
CA THR A 13 -10.39 -1.22 -11.44
C THR A 13 -9.23 -2.16 -11.15
N PHE A 14 -8.02 -1.62 -10.93
CA PHE A 14 -6.89 -2.46 -10.51
C PHE A 14 -7.22 -3.25 -9.24
N TYR A 15 -7.91 -2.62 -8.29
CA TYR A 15 -8.41 -3.26 -7.08
C TYR A 15 -9.21 -4.53 -7.39
N GLU A 16 -10.18 -4.47 -8.31
CA GLU A 16 -10.98 -5.64 -8.72
C GLU A 16 -10.13 -6.69 -9.44
N GLN A 17 -9.24 -6.25 -10.34
CA GLN A 17 -8.38 -7.15 -11.13
C GLN A 17 -7.45 -8.01 -10.28
N VAL A 18 -6.96 -7.49 -9.15
CA VAL A 18 -6.04 -8.22 -8.27
C VAL A 18 -6.74 -9.02 -7.16
N GLY A 19 -8.08 -9.09 -7.15
CA GLY A 19 -8.83 -9.86 -6.16
C GLY A 19 -9.39 -9.05 -4.98
N GLY A 20 -9.38 -7.72 -5.06
CA GLY A 20 -10.05 -6.83 -4.13
C GLY A 20 -9.46 -6.84 -2.72
N GLU A 21 -10.33 -6.69 -1.71
CA GLU A 21 -9.97 -6.49 -0.31
C GLU A 21 -9.05 -7.57 0.25
N ASP A 22 -9.28 -8.84 -0.10
CA ASP A 22 -8.48 -9.95 0.42
C ASP A 22 -7.01 -9.85 0.01
N THR A 23 -6.73 -9.35 -1.19
CA THR A 23 -5.35 -9.13 -1.67
C THR A 23 -4.66 -8.05 -0.86
N PHE A 24 -5.32 -6.91 -0.61
CA PHE A 24 -4.73 -5.84 0.19
C PHE A 24 -4.63 -6.20 1.68
N ARG A 25 -5.56 -7.00 2.21
CA ARG A 25 -5.46 -7.55 3.56
C ARG A 25 -4.24 -8.46 3.68
N ARG A 26 -4.04 -9.40 2.75
CA ARG A 26 -2.86 -10.28 2.74
C ARG A 26 -1.56 -9.49 2.58
N LEU A 27 -1.50 -8.59 1.62
CA LEU A 27 -0.32 -7.75 1.35
C LEU A 27 0.11 -6.99 2.60
N VAL A 28 -0.82 -6.24 3.21
CA VAL A 28 -0.48 -5.35 4.31
C VAL A 28 -0.20 -6.15 5.59
N HIS A 29 -0.92 -7.26 5.81
CA HIS A 29 -0.64 -8.14 6.94
C HIS A 29 0.77 -8.74 6.87
N ARG A 30 1.15 -9.33 5.72
CA ARG A 30 2.51 -9.88 5.52
C ARG A 30 3.59 -8.81 5.66
N PHE A 31 3.32 -7.60 5.16
CA PHE A 31 4.22 -6.46 5.35
C PHE A 31 4.42 -6.14 6.83
N TYR A 32 3.36 -6.06 7.63
CA TYR A 32 3.46 -5.71 9.04
C TYR A 32 4.02 -6.83 9.93
N GLU A 33 3.86 -8.10 9.56
CA GLU A 33 4.61 -9.20 10.19
C GLU A 33 6.12 -8.98 10.08
N GLY A 34 6.62 -8.63 8.88
CA GLY A 34 8.03 -8.30 8.67
C GLY A 34 8.48 -7.05 9.42
N VAL A 35 7.67 -5.99 9.43
CA VAL A 35 7.94 -4.75 10.19
C VAL A 35 8.04 -5.03 11.70
N ALA A 36 7.22 -5.93 12.23
CA ALA A 36 7.24 -6.26 13.65
C ALA A 36 8.55 -6.90 14.11
N GLU A 37 9.23 -7.63 13.22
CA GLU A 37 10.48 -8.33 13.48
C GLU A 37 11.74 -7.51 13.09
N ASP A 38 11.58 -6.41 12.35
CA ASP A 38 12.68 -5.54 11.93
C ASP A 38 12.96 -4.45 12.98
N PRO A 39 14.10 -4.48 13.70
CA PRO A 39 14.38 -3.51 14.75
C PRO A 39 14.44 -2.06 14.28
N GLU A 40 14.87 -1.83 13.04
CA GLU A 40 15.02 -0.50 12.45
C GLU A 40 13.66 0.13 12.20
N LEU A 41 12.77 -0.58 11.50
CA LEU A 41 11.41 -0.11 11.26
C LEU A 41 10.60 -0.08 12.55
N ARG A 42 10.73 -1.10 13.40
CA ARG A 42 9.96 -1.20 14.64
C ARG A 42 10.21 -0.02 15.56
N ALA A 43 11.44 0.50 15.62
CA ALA A 43 11.78 1.69 16.41
C ALA A 43 11.05 2.97 15.94
N MET A 44 10.57 3.01 14.69
CA MET A 44 9.81 4.14 14.16
C MET A 44 8.34 4.15 14.62
N TYR A 45 7.84 3.02 15.13
CA TYR A 45 6.45 2.89 15.61
C TYR A 45 6.40 3.06 17.14
N PRO A 46 5.84 4.18 17.64
CA PRO A 46 5.78 4.42 19.10
C PRO A 46 4.76 3.52 19.81
N GLU A 47 3.78 2.99 19.08
CA GLU A 47 2.75 2.09 19.60
C GLU A 47 3.30 0.64 19.65
N GLU A 48 2.91 -0.11 20.69
CA GLU A 48 3.20 -1.55 20.75
C GLU A 48 2.36 -2.34 19.74
N ASP A 49 1.09 -1.94 19.61
CA ASP A 49 0.14 -2.50 18.67
C ASP A 49 0.28 -1.82 17.29
N LEU A 50 0.67 -2.61 16.28
CA LEU A 50 0.77 -2.16 14.90
C LEU A 50 -0.57 -2.22 14.15
N GLY A 51 -1.60 -2.84 14.73
CA GLY A 51 -2.91 -3.05 14.10
C GLY A 51 -3.55 -1.78 13.53
N PRO A 52 -3.57 -0.64 14.27
CA PRO A 52 -4.08 0.61 13.73
C PRO A 52 -3.25 1.17 12.56
N ALA A 53 -1.94 0.92 12.51
CA ALA A 53 -1.09 1.34 11.40
C ALA A 53 -1.29 0.45 10.15
N GLU A 54 -1.42 -0.87 10.37
CA GLU A 54 -1.84 -1.87 9.39
C GLU A 54 -3.16 -1.49 8.73
N GLU A 55 -4.20 -1.21 9.53
CA GLU A 55 -5.50 -0.82 9.01
C GLU A 55 -5.42 0.44 8.13
N ARG A 56 -4.65 1.44 8.56
CA ARG A 56 -4.52 2.70 7.80
C ARG A 56 -3.84 2.48 6.45
N LEU A 57 -2.80 1.65 6.38
CA LEU A 57 -2.13 1.34 5.12
C LEU A 57 -3.02 0.52 4.20
N ARG A 58 -3.73 -0.48 4.75
CA ARG A 58 -4.71 -1.31 4.02
C ARG A 58 -5.80 -0.46 3.38
N LEU A 59 -6.49 0.36 4.19
CA LEU A 59 -7.54 1.26 3.69
C LEU A 59 -6.99 2.22 2.63
N PHE A 60 -5.79 2.75 2.82
CA PHE A 60 -5.15 3.65 1.88
C PHE A 60 -4.90 2.97 0.52
N LEU A 61 -4.28 1.79 0.51
CA LEU A 61 -3.97 1.08 -0.73
C LEU A 61 -5.24 0.64 -1.46
N MET A 62 -6.24 0.13 -0.74
CA MET A 62 -7.52 -0.22 -1.36
C MET A 62 -8.14 0.99 -2.06
N GLN A 63 -8.19 2.15 -1.38
CA GLN A 63 -8.71 3.36 -1.98
C GLN A 63 -7.86 3.83 -3.18
N TYR A 64 -6.53 3.78 -3.07
CA TYR A 64 -5.62 4.22 -4.12
C TYR A 64 -5.85 3.44 -5.42
N TRP A 65 -6.11 2.14 -5.32
CA TRP A 65 -6.28 1.25 -6.46
C TRP A 65 -7.71 1.14 -7.00
N GLY A 66 -8.62 2.01 -6.53
CA GLY A 66 -10.01 2.09 -7.02
C GLY A 66 -11.04 1.32 -6.19
N GLY A 67 -10.65 0.82 -5.02
CA GLY A 67 -11.57 0.25 -4.03
C GLY A 67 -12.31 1.33 -3.21
N PRO A 68 -12.93 0.94 -2.07
CA PRO A 68 -13.72 1.85 -1.24
C PRO A 68 -12.97 3.10 -0.76
N SER A 69 -13.68 4.23 -0.67
CA SER A 69 -13.16 5.53 -0.18
C SER A 69 -13.02 5.66 1.33
N THR A 70 -13.03 4.53 2.05
CA THR A 70 -13.09 4.47 3.51
C THR A 70 -11.88 5.15 4.19
N TYR A 71 -10.70 5.14 3.56
CA TYR A 71 -9.56 5.88 4.09
C TYR A 71 -9.86 7.37 4.19
N SER A 72 -10.30 7.98 3.08
CA SER A 72 -10.60 9.42 3.02
C SER A 72 -11.81 9.78 3.88
N GLU A 73 -12.82 8.92 3.96
CA GLU A 73 -13.99 9.14 4.82
C GLU A 73 -13.60 9.22 6.30
N ARG A 74 -12.64 8.38 6.74
CA ARG A 74 -12.19 8.34 8.14
C ARG A 74 -11.07 9.32 8.46
N ARG A 75 -10.21 9.64 7.48
CA ARG A 75 -8.93 10.34 7.69
C ARG A 75 -8.79 11.62 6.87
N GLY A 76 -9.72 11.92 5.99
CA GLY A 76 -9.59 13.00 5.01
C GLY A 76 -8.47 12.72 3.99
N HIS A 77 -8.08 13.77 3.27
CA HIS A 77 -7.11 13.67 2.17
C HIS A 77 -5.79 12.97 2.59
N PRO A 78 -5.19 12.06 1.78
CA PRO A 78 -3.99 11.29 2.12
C PRO A 78 -2.79 12.08 2.63
N ARG A 79 -2.42 13.20 1.96
CA ARG A 79 -1.33 14.11 2.38
C ARG A 79 -0.10 13.35 2.91
N LEU A 80 0.35 12.33 2.17
CA LEU A 80 1.28 11.31 2.69
C LEU A 80 2.57 11.94 3.25
N ARG A 81 3.22 12.83 2.50
CA ARG A 81 4.44 13.52 2.97
C ARG A 81 4.24 14.27 4.28
N MET A 82 3.10 14.94 4.45
CA MET A 82 2.77 15.64 5.71
C MET A 82 2.61 14.66 6.86
N ARG A 83 2.03 13.48 6.61
CA ARG A 83 1.86 12.42 7.62
C ARG A 83 3.15 11.68 7.94
N HIS A 84 4.12 11.67 7.03
CA HIS A 84 5.43 11.07 7.23
C HIS A 84 6.47 12.05 7.79
N ALA A 85 6.23 13.37 7.71
CA ALA A 85 7.13 14.41 8.23
C ALA A 85 7.53 14.28 9.72
N PRO A 86 6.70 13.72 10.63
CA PRO A 86 7.11 13.50 12.01
C PRO A 86 8.16 12.40 12.22
N PHE A 87 8.39 11.54 11.23
CA PHE A 87 9.35 10.43 11.32
C PHE A 87 10.61 10.76 10.54
N ALA A 88 11.77 10.32 11.06
CA ALA A 88 13.02 10.38 10.31
C ALA A 88 13.05 9.23 9.31
N VAL A 89 12.67 9.51 8.06
CA VAL A 89 12.71 8.55 6.96
C VAL A 89 13.97 8.83 6.14
N ASP A 90 15.05 8.14 6.51
CA ASP A 90 16.31 8.12 5.77
C ASP A 90 16.32 6.99 4.73
N ARG A 91 17.48 6.76 4.09
CA ARG A 91 17.61 5.72 3.08
C ARG A 91 17.54 4.31 3.66
N ALA A 92 18.03 4.11 4.88
CA ALA A 92 18.05 2.81 5.52
C ALA A 92 16.62 2.36 5.87
N ALA A 93 15.81 3.25 6.44
CA ALA A 93 14.38 3.02 6.70
C ALA A 93 13.60 2.80 5.39
N HIS A 94 13.90 3.55 4.33
CA HIS A 94 13.31 3.34 3.00
C HIS A 94 13.60 1.95 2.45
N ASP A 95 14.86 1.53 2.48
CA ASP A 95 15.29 0.24 1.95
C ASP A 95 14.72 -0.91 2.80
N ALA A 96 14.66 -0.74 4.12
CA ALA A 96 13.99 -1.69 5.02
C ALA A 96 12.51 -1.85 4.70
N TRP A 97 11.80 -0.73 4.52
CA TRP A 97 10.39 -0.76 4.13
C TRP A 97 10.18 -1.51 2.81
N LEU A 98 11.02 -1.25 1.80
CA LEU A 98 10.93 -1.93 0.51
C LEU A 98 11.25 -3.43 0.58
N ARG A 99 12.18 -3.86 1.45
CA ARG A 99 12.46 -5.29 1.63
C ARG A 99 11.21 -6.05 2.08
N HIS A 100 10.54 -5.57 3.13
CA HIS A 100 9.32 -6.21 3.65
C HIS A 100 8.16 -6.10 2.67
N MET A 101 8.01 -4.96 2.00
CA MET A 101 6.96 -4.80 1.00
C MET A 101 7.20 -5.71 -0.22
N ARG A 102 8.45 -5.91 -0.64
CA ARG A 102 8.78 -6.83 -1.74
C ARG A 102 8.37 -8.26 -1.41
N ALA A 103 8.76 -8.75 -0.23
CA ALA A 103 8.37 -10.07 0.26
C ALA A 103 6.84 -10.23 0.31
N ALA A 104 6.13 -9.21 0.80
CA ALA A 104 4.68 -9.22 0.85
C ALA A 104 4.01 -9.23 -0.53
N VAL A 105 4.58 -8.54 -1.53
CA VAL A 105 4.08 -8.59 -2.92
C VAL A 105 4.37 -9.95 -3.56
N ASP A 106 5.55 -10.52 -3.34
CA ASP A 106 5.92 -11.86 -3.85
C ASP A 106 4.92 -12.92 -3.34
N ASP A 107 4.54 -12.85 -2.06
CA ASP A 107 3.63 -13.78 -1.40
C ASP A 107 2.18 -13.73 -1.95
N LEU A 108 1.84 -12.68 -2.72
CA LEU A 108 0.53 -12.58 -3.37
C LEU A 108 0.39 -13.54 -4.56
N GLY A 109 1.48 -13.87 -5.26
CA GLY A 109 1.46 -14.69 -6.47
C GLY A 109 0.65 -14.06 -7.62
N LEU A 110 0.77 -12.74 -7.80
CA LEU A 110 0.09 -12.02 -8.89
C LEU A 110 0.67 -12.38 -10.26
N SER A 111 -0.06 -12.03 -11.33
CA SER A 111 0.53 -12.03 -12.67
C SER A 111 1.70 -11.04 -12.75
N GLU A 112 2.68 -11.30 -13.62
CA GLU A 112 3.85 -10.41 -13.79
C GLU A 112 3.46 -8.95 -14.08
N GLU A 113 2.38 -8.74 -14.86
CA GLU A 113 1.90 -7.42 -15.21
C GLU A 113 1.31 -6.68 -13.99
N HIS A 114 0.48 -7.36 -13.21
CA HIS A 114 -0.13 -6.79 -12.00
C HIS A 114 0.91 -6.55 -10.92
N GLU A 115 1.83 -7.49 -10.73
CA GLU A 115 2.94 -7.37 -9.79
C GLU A 115 3.81 -6.16 -10.13
N ARG A 116 4.24 -6.03 -11.39
CA ARG A 116 5.05 -4.90 -11.86
C ARG A 116 4.33 -3.57 -11.65
N THR A 117 3.04 -3.52 -11.94
CA THR A 117 2.22 -2.30 -11.76
C THR A 117 2.17 -1.88 -10.29
N LEU A 118 1.86 -2.83 -9.40
CA LEU A 118 1.83 -2.59 -7.96
C LEU A 118 3.21 -2.17 -7.42
N TRP A 119 4.25 -2.90 -7.81
CA TRP A 119 5.62 -2.68 -7.35
C TRP A 119 6.19 -1.33 -7.80
N ASN A 120 5.94 -0.93 -9.05
CA ASN A 120 6.36 0.37 -9.56
C ASN A 120 5.75 1.54 -8.76
N TYR A 121 4.48 1.41 -8.37
CA TYR A 121 3.84 2.40 -7.51
C TYR A 121 4.48 2.43 -6.12
N LEU A 122 4.63 1.28 -5.47
CA LEU A 122 5.13 1.20 -4.10
C LEU A 122 6.56 1.74 -3.98
N THR A 123 7.42 1.41 -4.95
CA THR A 123 8.80 1.92 -5.03
C THR A 123 8.85 3.45 -5.22
N TYR A 124 8.06 3.99 -6.15
CA TYR A 124 7.96 5.44 -6.33
C TYR A 124 7.41 6.16 -5.09
N ALA A 125 6.37 5.59 -4.47
CA ALA A 125 5.74 6.15 -3.29
C ALA A 125 6.70 6.16 -2.10
N ALA A 126 7.41 5.06 -1.84
CA ALA A 126 8.42 4.96 -0.79
C ALA A 126 9.53 5.98 -0.98
N ALA A 127 10.10 6.08 -2.18
CA ALA A 127 11.14 7.07 -2.50
C ALA A 127 10.66 8.51 -2.24
N SER A 128 9.38 8.78 -2.50
CA SER A 128 8.78 10.11 -2.26
C SER A 128 8.60 10.46 -0.77
N MET A 129 8.68 9.48 0.13
CA MET A 129 8.54 9.67 1.59
C MET A 129 9.86 9.98 2.30
N VAL A 130 11.01 9.71 1.68
CA VAL A 130 12.34 10.06 2.23
C VAL A 130 12.39 11.56 2.54
N ASN A 131 12.77 11.88 3.77
CA ASN A 131 12.72 13.25 4.30
C ASN A 131 13.93 13.62 5.18
N THR A 132 14.82 12.67 5.45
CA THR A 132 16.02 12.83 6.27
C THR A 132 17.24 12.41 5.45
N ALA A 133 18.35 13.13 5.60
CA ALA A 133 19.62 12.76 4.95
C ALA A 133 20.33 11.66 5.75
N ASP A 134 21.15 10.86 5.05
CA ASP A 134 21.99 9.80 5.62
C ASP A 134 23.00 10.31 6.66
#